data_AF-A0AA38YIP1-F1
#
_entry.id   AF-A0AA38YIP1-F1
#
_cell.length_a   1.000
_cell.length_b   1.000
_cell.length_c   1.000
_cell.angle_alpha   90.00
_cell.angle_beta   90.00
_cell.angle_gamma   90.00
#
_symmetry.space_group_name_H-M   'P 1'
#
loop_
_entity.id
_entity.type
_entity.pdbx_description
1 polymer ?
#
loop_
_entity_poly.entity_id
_entity_poly.type
_entity_poly.pdbx_seq_one_letter_code
_entity_poly.pdbx_strand_id
1 'polypeptide(L)'
;MDEVCRFFLGLNGKRVQQAMEDRVIWRETKCGKFFVKSLYKSLVSGPPASFPSSTIWKVYVQPKLSFFGWEATWGKALTLDQLQKRG
;
A
#
# COMPACT_ATOMS: atom_id res chain seq x y z
N MET A 1 -23.16 -23.22 -2.58
CA MET A 1 -23.20 -22.19 -1.52
C MET A 1 -22.25 -22.49 -0.37
N ASP A 2 -22.27 -23.71 0.18
CA ASP A 2 -21.43 -24.11 1.32
C ASP A 2 -19.91 -24.16 1.00
N GLU A 3 -19.58 -24.46 -0.27
CA GLU A 3 -18.21 -24.45 -0.79
C GLU A 3 -17.58 -23.04 -0.83
N VAL A 4 -18.37 -22.02 -1.18
CA VAL A 4 -17.93 -20.62 -1.19
C VAL A 4 -17.63 -20.15 0.23
N CYS A 5 -18.46 -20.52 1.20
CA CYS A 5 -18.23 -20.19 2.60
C CYS A 5 -16.96 -20.86 3.14
N ARG A 6 -16.72 -22.13 2.80
CA ARG A 6 -15.49 -22.86 3.15
C ARG A 6 -14.25 -22.26 2.49
N PHE A 7 -14.36 -21.80 1.25
CA PHE A 7 -13.28 -21.13 0.54
C PHE A 7 -12.85 -19.83 1.23
N PHE A 8 -13.80 -18.96 1.58
CA PHE A 8 -13.48 -17.70 2.28
C PHE A 8 -12.97 -17.92 3.72
N LEU A 9 -13.46 -18.96 4.39
CA LEU A 9 -12.92 -19.44 5.66
C LEU A 9 -11.46 -19.89 5.53
N GLY A 10 -11.13 -20.65 4.50
CA GLY A 10 -9.75 -21.11 4.25
C GLY A 10 -8.79 -19.99 3.87
N LEU A 11 -9.24 -19.01 3.07
CA LEU A 11 -8.41 -17.89 2.63
C LEU A 11 -8.06 -16.90 3.74
N ASN A 12 -9.07 -16.47 4.49
CA ASN A 12 -8.95 -15.29 5.38
C ASN A 12 -9.45 -15.56 6.79
N GLY A 13 -9.91 -16.77 7.13
CA GLY A 13 -10.52 -17.09 8.42
C GLY A 13 -11.86 -16.38 8.68
N LYS A 14 -12.46 -15.77 7.64
CA LYS A 14 -13.68 -14.95 7.77
C LYS A 14 -14.90 -15.74 7.30
N ARG A 15 -15.93 -15.77 8.12
CA ARG A 15 -17.25 -16.31 7.76
C ARG A 15 -18.04 -15.29 6.97
N VAL A 16 -18.61 -15.70 5.85
CA VAL A 16 -19.54 -14.90 5.07
C VAL A 16 -20.87 -14.82 5.84
N GLN A 17 -21.39 -13.60 6.04
CA GLN A 17 -22.68 -13.37 6.71
C GLN A 17 -23.81 -13.47 5.68
N GLN A 18 -24.43 -14.64 5.62
CA GLN A 18 -25.40 -14.99 4.58
C GLN A 18 -26.75 -14.24 4.69
N ALA A 19 -27.06 -13.70 5.87
CA ALA A 19 -28.31 -12.96 6.12
C ALA A 19 -28.26 -11.48 5.70
N MET A 20 -27.09 -10.99 5.26
CA MET A 20 -26.88 -9.59 4.92
C MET A 20 -26.60 -9.46 3.43
N GLU A 21 -27.26 -8.53 2.78
CA GLU A 21 -27.02 -8.21 1.38
C GLU A 21 -25.60 -7.66 1.19
N ASP A 22 -24.94 -8.01 0.09
CA ASP A 22 -23.56 -7.59 -0.18
C ASP A 22 -23.47 -6.05 -0.24
N ARG A 23 -22.57 -5.48 0.56
CA ARG A 23 -22.36 -4.03 0.66
C ARG A 23 -20.88 -3.69 0.50
N VAL A 24 -20.60 -2.73 -0.38
CA VAL A 24 -19.26 -2.14 -0.51
C VAL A 24 -19.03 -1.18 0.66
N ILE A 25 -18.18 -1.58 1.60
CA ILE A 25 -17.79 -0.75 2.74
C ILE A 25 -16.54 0.04 2.37
N TRP A 26 -16.64 1.37 2.42
CA TRP A 26 -15.50 2.25 2.18
C TRP A 26 -14.72 2.43 3.50
N ARG A 27 -13.52 1.83 3.58
CA ARG A 27 -12.71 1.85 4.82
C ARG A 27 -11.96 3.15 5.09
N GLU A 28 -11.84 4.02 4.09
CA GLU A 28 -11.06 5.25 4.24
C GLU A 28 -11.81 6.33 5.04
N THR A 29 -13.13 6.27 5.09
CA THR A 29 -13.94 7.21 5.88
C THR A 29 -14.51 6.51 7.11
N LYS A 30 -14.49 7.21 8.26
CA LYS A 30 -15.08 6.71 9.51
C LYS A 30 -16.58 6.42 9.38
N CYS A 31 -17.26 7.06 8.42
CA CYS A 31 -18.68 6.88 8.17
C CYS A 31 -19.00 5.73 7.21
N GLY A 32 -18.01 5.03 6.66
CA GLY A 32 -18.20 3.88 5.77
C GLY A 32 -18.79 4.20 4.40
N LYS A 33 -19.11 5.48 4.14
CA LYS A 33 -19.71 5.96 2.89
C LYS A 33 -18.64 6.28 1.87
N PHE A 34 -18.86 5.81 0.65
CA PHE A 34 -18.05 6.13 -0.51
C PHE A 34 -18.28 7.58 -0.96
N PHE A 35 -17.18 8.30 -1.18
CA PHE A 35 -17.20 9.61 -1.83
C PHE A 35 -16.04 9.69 -2.82
N VAL A 36 -16.30 10.14 -4.04
CA VAL A 36 -15.26 10.33 -5.07
C VAL A 36 -14.12 11.21 -4.55
N LYS A 37 -14.45 12.30 -3.83
CA LYS A 37 -13.47 13.18 -3.18
C LYS A 37 -12.59 12.45 -2.16
N SER A 38 -13.15 11.50 -1.40
CA SER A 38 -12.39 10.70 -0.45
C SER A 38 -11.48 9.69 -1.15
N LEU A 39 -11.94 9.09 -2.26
CA LEU A 39 -11.12 8.19 -3.07
C LEU A 39 -9.92 8.93 -3.66
N TYR A 40 -10.15 10.09 -4.29
CA TYR A 40 -9.05 10.92 -4.79
C TYR A 40 -8.11 11.36 -3.67
N LYS A 41 -8.65 11.75 -2.50
CA LYS A 41 -7.81 12.11 -1.35
C LYS A 41 -6.92 10.94 -0.92
N SER A 42 -7.46 9.72 -0.81
CA SER A 42 -6.68 8.52 -0.45
C SER A 42 -5.59 8.18 -1.47
N LEU A 43 -5.91 8.31 -2.77
CA LEU A 43 -4.96 8.04 -3.85
C LEU A 43 -3.84 9.09 -3.89
N VAL A 44 -4.18 10.37 -3.72
CA VAL A 44 -3.20 11.47 -3.71
C VAL A 44 -2.39 11.48 -2.42
N SER A 45 -3.03 11.18 -1.29
CA SER A 45 -2.38 11.01 0.02
C SER A 45 -1.93 9.58 0.25
N GLY A 46 -1.46 8.89 -0.81
CA GLY A 46 -1.00 7.50 -0.76
C GLY A 46 -0.19 7.24 0.51
N PRO A 47 -0.26 6.02 1.06
CA PRO A 47 0.20 5.72 2.43
C PRO A 47 1.54 6.41 2.66
N PRO A 48 1.70 7.19 3.74
CA PRO A 48 2.96 7.86 3.99
C PRO A 48 4.02 6.78 3.94
N ALA A 49 4.83 6.80 2.88
CA ALA A 49 5.91 5.85 2.71
C ALA A 49 6.90 6.20 3.82
N SER A 50 6.71 5.60 4.98
CA SER A 50 7.56 5.81 6.12
C SER A 50 8.88 5.16 5.76
N PHE A 51 9.85 5.99 5.37
CA PHE A 51 11.18 5.50 5.09
C PHE A 51 11.70 4.78 6.32
N PRO A 52 12.07 3.49 6.21
CA PRO A 52 12.62 2.74 7.33
C PRO A 52 14.06 3.18 7.59
N SER A 53 14.23 4.46 7.94
CA SER A 53 15.51 5.13 8.20
C SER A 53 16.31 4.38 9.25
N SER A 54 15.63 3.95 10.32
CA SER A 54 16.22 3.17 11.39
C SER A 54 16.71 1.81 10.94
N THR A 55 16.20 1.23 9.86
CA THR A 55 16.69 -0.07 9.34
C THR A 55 17.86 0.14 8.40
N ILE A 56 17.77 1.12 7.50
CA ILE A 56 18.81 1.38 6.50
C ILE A 56 20.07 2.02 7.11
N TRP A 57 19.92 2.87 8.12
CA TRP A 57 21.05 3.53 8.79
C TRP A 57 21.61 2.74 9.98
N LYS A 58 20.85 1.77 10.55
CA LYS A 58 21.39 0.87 11.60
C LYS A 58 22.11 -0.33 11.02
N VAL A 59 21.68 -0.85 9.86
CA VAL A 59 22.43 -1.89 9.17
C VAL A 59 23.70 -1.24 8.64
N TYR A 60 24.86 -1.84 8.90
CA TYR A 60 26.16 -1.38 8.42
C TYR A 60 26.31 -1.66 6.92
N VAL A 61 25.39 -1.16 6.10
CA VAL A 61 25.41 -1.25 4.64
C VAL A 61 26.27 -0.12 4.07
N GLN A 62 26.87 -0.38 2.91
CA GLN A 62 27.59 0.65 2.17
C GLN A 62 26.65 1.86 1.91
N PRO A 63 27.10 3.11 2.12
CA PRO A 63 26.28 4.31 1.95
C PRO A 63 25.57 4.41 0.59
N LYS A 64 26.17 3.81 -0.45
CA LYS A 64 25.61 3.71 -1.80
C LYS A 64 24.27 2.94 -1.80
N LEU A 65 24.16 1.85 -1.06
CA LEU A 65 22.92 1.06 -0.94
C LEU A 65 21.85 1.81 -0.14
N SER A 66 22.25 2.55 0.89
CA SER A 66 21.34 3.38 1.68
C SER A 66 20.73 4.52 0.86
N PHE A 67 21.53 5.14 -0.01
CA PHE A 67 21.07 6.16 -0.97
C PHE A 67 20.01 5.59 -1.94
N PHE A 68 20.27 4.41 -2.52
CA PHE A 68 19.30 3.76 -3.39
C PHE A 68 18.01 3.35 -2.65
N GLY A 69 18.11 2.87 -1.40
CA GLY A 69 16.95 2.55 -0.59
C GLY A 69 16.07 3.77 -0.29
N TRP A 70 16.68 4.93 -0.03
CA TRP A 70 15.99 6.22 0.14
C TRP A 70 15.27 6.65 -1.14
N GLU A 71 15.98 6.68 -2.26
CA GLU A 71 15.41 7.04 -3.57
C GLU A 71 14.26 6.10 -3.98
N ALA A 72 14.42 4.79 -3.76
CA ALA A 72 13.39 3.79 -4.06
C ALA A 72 12.13 3.96 -3.21
N THR A 73 12.28 4.36 -1.94
CA THR A 73 11.13 4.59 -1.05
C THR A 73 10.27 5.77 -1.51
N TRP A 74 10.88 6.75 -2.18
CA TRP A 74 10.19 7.96 -2.66
C TRP A 74 9.74 7.84 -4.11
N GLY A 75 9.92 6.67 -4.74
CA GLY A 75 9.64 6.48 -6.17
C GLY A 75 10.53 7.32 -7.08
N LYS A 76 11.67 7.81 -6.55
CA LYS A 76 12.68 8.60 -7.25
C LYS A 76 13.91 7.79 -7.65
N ALA A 77 13.84 6.46 -7.50
CA ALA A 77 14.85 5.55 -8.01
C ALA A 77 15.24 6.00 -9.42
N LEU A 78 16.53 6.26 -9.62
CA LEU A 78 17.08 6.76 -10.88
C LEU A 78 16.74 5.75 -11.98
N THR A 79 15.62 5.98 -12.66
CA THR A 79 15.32 5.32 -13.92
C THR A 79 16.36 5.78 -14.92
N LEU A 80 16.75 4.87 -15.82
CA LEU A 80 17.79 5.06 -16.84
C LEU A 80 17.73 6.45 -17.51
N ASP A 81 16.51 6.95 -17.78
CA ASP A 81 16.22 8.27 -18.32
C ASP A 81 16.81 9.46 -17.55
N GLN A 82 16.91 9.41 -16.22
CA GLN A 82 17.42 10.51 -15.39
C GLN A 82 18.95 10.59 -15.39
N LEU A 83 19.62 9.44 -15.56
CA LEU A 83 21.09 9.39 -15.69
C LEU A 83 21.54 9.94 -17.04
N GLN A 84 20.77 9.67 -18.10
CA GLN A 84 21.09 10.11 -19.46
C GLN A 84 20.95 11.63 -19.66
N LYS A 85 20.11 12.31 -18.86
CA LYS A 85 19.94 13.78 -18.92
C LYS A 85 21.02 14.59 -18.20
N ARG A 86 21.88 13.96 -17.40
CA ARG A 86 22.98 14.62 -16.67
C ARG A 86 24.35 14.47 -17.36
N GLY A 87 24.42 13.71 -18.45
CA GLY A 87 25.60 13.57 -19.30
C GLY A 87 25.66 14.64 -20.37
#